data_AF-A0A9W9TP89-F1
#
_entry.id   AF-A0A9W9TP89-F1
#
_cell.length_a   1.000
_cell.length_b   1.000
_cell.length_c   1.000
_cell.angle_alpha   90.00
_cell.angle_beta   90.00
_cell.angle_gamma   90.00
#
_symmetry.space_group_name_H-M   'P 1'
#
loop_
_entity.id
_entity.type
_entity.pdbx_description
1 polymer ?
#
loop_
_entity_poly.entity_id
_entity_poly.type
_entity_poly.pdbx_seq_one_letter_code
_entity_poly.pdbx_strand_id
1 'polypeptide(L)'
;MPYWNPPLVIGTRMNGANENMVKPEMIISDPYPEIMGKKVANIFSVEVNDMGPQPHTNNAIRGALRGDTEHPRDFHIEVFDWKKFDLCAEVVFYTAPNAKEVYLYSSGNTAVLRGWASDPCLSKLKNVRHLE
;
A
#
# COMPACT_ATOMS: atom_id res chain seq x y z
N MET A 1 2.38 -14.10 1.48
CA MET A 1 1.32 -13.43 0.71
C MET A 1 1.58 -13.67 -0.77
N PRO A 2 0.56 -13.97 -1.61
CA PRO A 2 0.74 -14.09 -3.05
C PRO A 2 1.18 -12.74 -3.64
N TYR A 3 2.01 -12.78 -4.67
CA TYR A 3 2.52 -11.58 -5.35
C TYR A 3 1.39 -10.90 -6.13
N TRP A 4 1.05 -9.65 -5.79
CA TRP A 4 -0.03 -8.91 -6.46
C TRP A 4 0.40 -7.49 -6.81
N ASN A 5 0.54 -7.19 -8.10
CA ASN A 5 0.77 -5.84 -8.60
C ASN A 5 -0.31 -5.53 -9.66
N PRO A 6 -1.37 -4.79 -9.33
CA PRO A 6 -2.38 -4.44 -10.30
C PRO A 6 -1.75 -3.46 -11.32
N PRO A 7 -2.10 -3.56 -12.60
CA PRO A 7 -1.65 -2.59 -13.59
C PRO A 7 -2.12 -1.18 -13.20
N LEU A 8 -1.25 -0.17 -13.39
CA LEU A 8 -1.61 1.22 -13.16
C LEU A 8 -2.76 1.59 -14.09
N VAL A 9 -3.90 2.02 -13.54
CA VAL A 9 -4.99 2.61 -14.33
C VAL A 9 -4.52 3.99 -14.82
N ILE A 10 -3.84 4.01 -15.95
CA ILE A 10 -3.48 5.26 -16.64
C ILE A 10 -4.76 5.74 -17.33
N GLY A 11 -5.39 6.76 -16.75
CA GLY A 11 -6.54 7.44 -17.34
C GLY A 11 -6.22 7.89 -18.77
N THR A 12 -6.72 7.15 -19.76
CA THR A 12 -6.54 7.48 -21.16
C THR A 12 -7.51 8.61 -21.52
N ARG A 13 -6.98 9.81 -21.74
CA ARG A 13 -7.72 10.89 -22.41
C ARG A 13 -7.87 10.50 -23.88
N MET A 14 -9.01 9.90 -24.25
CA MET A 14 -9.34 9.62 -25.65
C MET A 14 -10.13 10.79 -26.24
N ASN A 15 -9.47 11.52 -27.14
CA ASN A 15 -10.16 12.35 -28.12
C ASN A 15 -10.66 11.44 -29.24
N GLY A 16 -11.97 11.47 -29.49
CA GLY A 16 -12.56 11.27 -30.82
C GLY A 16 -12.54 9.85 -31.43
N ALA A 17 -13.72 9.46 -31.86
CA ALA A 17 -14.04 8.42 -32.84
C ALA A 17 -14.20 6.97 -32.35
N ASN A 18 -15.47 6.63 -32.09
CA ASN A 18 -16.18 5.38 -32.36
C ASN A 18 -15.38 4.16 -32.83
N GLU A 19 -15.37 3.11 -32.00
CA GLU A 19 -15.75 1.73 -32.36
C GLU A 19 -15.94 0.91 -31.08
N ASN A 20 -16.94 0.03 -31.09
CA ASN A 20 -17.41 -0.76 -29.94
C ASN A 20 -16.38 -1.81 -29.48
N MET A 21 -15.32 -1.40 -28.81
CA MET A 21 -14.57 -2.27 -27.90
C MET A 21 -15.17 -2.11 -26.50
N VAL A 22 -16.01 -3.07 -26.11
CA VAL A 22 -16.22 -3.34 -24.69
C VAL A 22 -14.84 -3.69 -24.15
N LYS A 23 -14.19 -2.73 -23.49
CA LYS A 23 -12.95 -2.99 -22.74
C LYS A 23 -13.30 -4.12 -21.78
N PRO A 24 -12.53 -5.23 -21.74
CA PRO A 24 -12.76 -6.22 -20.71
C PRO A 24 -12.62 -5.46 -19.40
N GLU A 25 -13.70 -5.41 -18.61
CA GLU A 25 -13.59 -5.02 -17.21
C GLU A 25 -12.53 -5.96 -16.64
N MET A 26 -11.32 -5.42 -16.44
CA MET A 26 -10.30 -6.11 -15.70
C MET A 26 -10.88 -6.24 -14.31
N ILE A 27 -11.45 -7.40 -14.01
CA ILE A 27 -11.80 -7.79 -12.66
C ILE A 27 -10.47 -7.87 -11.92
N ILE A 28 -10.05 -6.74 -11.36
CA ILE A 28 -8.95 -6.68 -10.41
C ILE A 28 -9.47 -7.45 -9.20
N SER A 29 -9.21 -8.76 -9.18
CA SER A 29 -9.60 -9.61 -8.07
C SER A 29 -8.95 -9.03 -6.82
N ASP A 30 -9.77 -8.68 -5.84
CA ASP A 30 -9.29 -8.21 -4.55
C ASP A 30 -8.22 -9.19 -4.03
N PRO A 31 -7.03 -8.73 -3.63
CA PRO A 31 -5.96 -9.61 -3.19
C PRO A 31 -6.33 -10.42 -1.93
N TYR A 32 -7.36 -10.02 -1.17
CA TYR A 32 -7.74 -10.66 0.09
C TYR A 32 -9.26 -10.84 0.23
N PRO A 33 -9.90 -11.71 -0.58
CA PRO A 33 -11.34 -11.92 -0.53
C PRO A 33 -11.82 -12.48 0.83
N GLU A 34 -10.94 -13.20 1.54
CA GLU A 34 -11.27 -13.85 2.81
C GLU A 34 -11.44 -12.88 3.99
N ILE A 35 -10.67 -11.79 4.02
CA ILE A 35 -10.82 -10.74 5.06
C ILE A 35 -11.97 -9.80 4.71
N MET A 36 -12.21 -9.58 3.41
CA MET A 36 -13.33 -8.77 2.91
C MET A 36 -14.68 -9.33 3.33
N GLY A 37 -14.86 -10.65 3.26
CA GLY A 37 -16.09 -11.31 3.69
C GLY A 37 -16.38 -11.23 5.19
N LYS A 38 -15.40 -10.82 6.02
CA LYS A 38 -15.46 -10.93 7.49
C LYS A 38 -15.62 -9.61 8.25
N LYS A 39 -15.84 -8.47 7.56
CA LYS A 39 -15.98 -7.13 8.18
C LYS A 39 -14.87 -6.81 9.20
N VAL A 40 -13.62 -7.12 8.85
CA VAL A 40 -12.46 -6.83 9.71
C VAL A 40 -12.23 -5.32 9.74
N ALA A 41 -12.26 -4.72 10.93
CA ALA A 41 -11.94 -3.31 11.13
C ALA A 41 -10.53 -3.11 11.72
N ASN A 42 -10.12 -4.00 12.62
CA ASN A 42 -8.87 -3.88 13.37
C ASN A 42 -7.91 -5.01 13.01
N ILE A 43 -6.66 -4.65 12.68
CA ILE A 43 -5.58 -5.59 12.41
C ILE A 43 -4.46 -5.31 13.42
N PHE A 44 -4.17 -6.28 14.28
CA PHE A 44 -3.13 -6.12 15.30
C PHE A 44 -1.73 -6.05 14.69
N SER A 45 -1.42 -6.91 13.72
CA SER A 45 -0.13 -6.90 13.02
C SER A 45 -0.31 -7.27 11.55
N VAL A 46 0.39 -6.56 10.68
CA VAL A 46 0.59 -6.91 9.27
C VAL A 46 2.08 -7.17 9.08
N GLU A 47 2.42 -8.42 8.79
CA GLU A 47 3.77 -8.87 8.50
C GLU A 47 3.84 -9.45 7.08
N VAL A 48 4.64 -8.82 6.22
CA VAL A 48 4.79 -9.22 4.81
C VAL A 48 6.25 -9.32 4.45
N ASN A 49 6.69 -10.50 4.01
CA ASN A 49 7.99 -10.61 3.36
C ASN A 49 7.89 -10.21 1.88
N ASP A 50 8.41 -9.04 1.54
CA ASP A 50 8.35 -8.45 0.21
C ASP A 50 9.75 -8.10 -0.35
N MET A 51 10.77 -8.82 0.11
CA MET A 51 12.17 -8.69 -0.36
C MET A 51 12.49 -9.58 -1.56
N GLY A 52 11.45 -10.08 -2.26
CA GLY A 52 11.59 -10.97 -3.40
C GLY A 52 12.16 -10.27 -4.65
N PRO A 53 12.47 -11.04 -5.71
CA PRO A 53 13.00 -10.50 -6.98
C PRO A 53 12.03 -9.55 -7.68
N GLN A 54 10.75 -9.64 -7.33
CA GLN A 54 9.72 -8.72 -7.76
C GLN A 54 9.02 -8.28 -6.46
N PRO A 55 9.30 -7.09 -5.92
CA PRO A 55 8.58 -6.57 -4.76
C PRO A 55 7.27 -5.90 -5.17
N HIS A 56 6.35 -5.69 -4.23
CA HIS A 56 5.09 -5.00 -4.51
C HIS A 56 5.35 -3.51 -4.78
N THR A 57 4.58 -2.95 -5.70
CA THR A 57 4.58 -1.51 -5.97
C THR A 57 3.92 -0.75 -4.83
N ASN A 58 4.29 0.51 -4.66
CA ASN A 58 3.64 1.41 -3.69
C ASN A 58 2.11 1.44 -3.88
N ASN A 59 1.61 1.37 -5.11
CA ASN A 59 0.18 1.36 -5.39
C ASN A 59 -0.48 0.04 -4.94
N ALA A 60 0.18 -1.10 -5.16
CA ALA A 60 -0.31 -2.39 -4.70
C ALA A 60 -0.43 -2.45 -3.18
N ILE A 61 0.59 -1.95 -2.46
CA ILE A 61 0.59 -1.92 -0.98
C ILE A 61 -0.56 -1.03 -0.46
N ARG A 62 -0.75 0.16 -1.07
CA ARG A 62 -1.88 1.03 -0.74
C ARG A 62 -3.22 0.34 -1.02
N GLY A 63 -3.41 -0.20 -2.22
CA GLY A 63 -4.64 -0.90 -2.61
C GLY A 63 -4.95 -2.10 -1.72
N ALA A 64 -3.93 -2.88 -1.35
CA ALA A 64 -4.05 -4.00 -0.42
C ALA A 64 -4.70 -3.59 0.91
N LEU A 65 -4.23 -2.51 1.53
CA LEU A 65 -4.61 -2.14 2.90
C LEU A 65 -5.70 -1.07 2.98
N ARG A 66 -5.90 -0.27 1.92
CA ARG A 66 -6.83 0.86 1.87
C ARG A 66 -7.90 0.72 0.80
N GLY A 67 -7.81 -0.29 -0.06
CA GLY A 67 -8.74 -0.48 -1.17
C GLY A 67 -8.52 0.53 -2.29
N ASP A 68 -9.48 0.56 -3.21
CA ASP A 68 -9.56 1.55 -4.27
C ASP A 68 -10.72 2.54 -4.02
N THR A 69 -10.98 3.42 -4.99
CA THR A 69 -12.04 4.42 -4.88
C THR A 69 -13.45 3.85 -4.81
N GLU A 70 -13.66 2.64 -5.35
CA GLU A 70 -14.96 1.98 -5.40
C GLU A 70 -15.19 1.12 -4.16
N HIS A 71 -14.12 0.53 -3.61
CA HIS A 71 -14.13 -0.36 -2.47
C HIS A 71 -13.13 0.10 -1.39
N PRO A 72 -13.33 1.28 -0.78
CA PRO A 72 -12.41 1.80 0.22
C PRO A 72 -12.40 0.93 1.46
N ARG A 73 -11.22 0.82 2.07
CA ARG A 73 -10.98 0.10 3.32
C ARG A 73 -10.29 1.01 4.32
N ASP A 74 -10.69 0.87 5.57
CA ASP A 74 -10.04 1.53 6.69
C ASP A 74 -9.65 0.52 7.76
N PHE A 75 -8.56 -0.20 7.52
CA PHE A 75 -7.99 -1.07 8.55
C PHE A 75 -7.24 -0.24 9.59
N HIS A 76 -7.62 -0.43 10.85
CA HIS A 76 -6.85 0.05 11.99
C HIS A 76 -5.69 -0.91 12.25
N ILE A 77 -4.55 -0.63 11.62
CA ILE A 77 -3.32 -1.42 11.74
C ILE A 77 -2.52 -0.88 12.93
N GLU A 78 -2.19 -1.74 13.90
CA GLU A 78 -1.36 -1.35 15.04
C GLU A 78 0.14 -1.56 14.78
N VAL A 79 0.52 -2.69 14.19
CA VAL A 79 1.90 -3.00 13.81
C VAL A 79 2.01 -3.15 12.30
N PHE A 80 2.89 -2.36 11.69
CA PHE A 80 3.17 -2.39 10.26
C PHE A 80 4.61 -2.86 10.00
N ASP A 81 4.77 -4.12 9.61
CA ASP A 81 6.03 -4.75 9.20
C ASP A 81 5.94 -5.25 7.75
N TRP A 82 6.09 -4.32 6.81
CA TRP A 82 6.17 -4.66 5.39
C TRP A 82 7.62 -4.66 4.94
N LYS A 83 8.21 -5.86 4.82
CA LYS A 83 9.63 -6.07 4.51
C LYS A 83 9.91 -5.79 3.05
N LYS A 84 9.94 -4.51 2.69
CA LYS A 84 10.32 -4.01 1.37
C LYS A 84 11.37 -2.93 1.55
N PHE A 85 12.47 -3.04 0.83
CA PHE A 85 13.50 -2.02 0.86
C PHE A 85 12.99 -0.66 0.35
N ASP A 86 13.43 0.38 1.05
CA ASP A 86 13.26 1.79 0.73
C ASP A 86 11.79 2.18 0.46
N LEU A 87 10.88 1.66 1.28
CA LEU A 87 9.48 2.07 1.27
C LEU A 87 9.36 3.56 1.66
N CYS A 88 8.72 4.37 0.80
CA CYS A 88 8.61 5.80 1.08
C CYS A 88 7.63 6.10 2.22
N ALA A 89 7.92 7.18 2.96
CA ALA A 89 7.13 7.66 4.09
C ALA A 89 5.64 7.85 3.78
N GLU A 90 5.32 8.32 2.57
CA GLU A 90 3.95 8.54 2.11
C GLU A 90 3.13 7.24 2.05
N VAL A 91 3.74 6.13 1.61
CA VAL A 91 3.05 4.84 1.57
C VAL A 91 2.77 4.34 2.97
N VAL A 92 3.74 4.44 3.87
CA VAL A 92 3.58 4.06 5.28
C VAL A 92 2.45 4.87 5.92
N PHE A 93 2.48 6.20 5.77
CA PHE A 93 1.44 7.08 6.32
C PHE A 93 0.05 6.76 5.76
N TYR A 94 -0.06 6.54 4.46
CA TYR A 94 -1.35 6.23 3.85
C TYR A 94 -1.87 4.85 4.23
N THR A 95 -0.98 3.85 4.33
CA THR A 95 -1.37 2.46 4.61
C THR A 95 -1.62 2.20 6.08
N ALA A 96 -0.90 2.85 6.99
CA ALA A 96 -1.01 2.63 8.43
C ALA A 96 -0.88 3.94 9.23
N PRO A 97 -1.77 4.93 9.03
CA PRO A 97 -1.70 6.23 9.72
C PRO A 97 -1.84 6.14 11.24
N ASN A 98 -2.42 5.03 11.74
CA ASN A 98 -2.67 4.78 13.15
C ASN A 98 -1.67 3.82 13.79
N ALA A 99 -0.64 3.36 13.05
CA ALA A 99 0.33 2.40 13.56
C ALA A 99 1.01 2.92 14.83
N LYS A 100 1.21 2.00 15.76
CA LYS A 100 1.99 2.18 16.98
C LYS A 100 3.43 1.75 16.78
N GLU A 101 3.64 0.76 15.91
CA GLU A 101 4.95 0.23 15.55
C GLU A 101 5.09 0.16 14.03
N VAL A 102 6.20 0.64 13.51
CA VAL A 102 6.51 0.65 12.07
C VAL A 102 7.94 0.15 11.89
N TYR A 103 8.12 -0.83 11.00
CA TYR A 103 9.42 -1.38 10.64
C TYR A 103 9.81 -0.91 9.23
N LEU A 104 10.99 -0.29 9.08
CA LEU A 104 11.51 0.26 7.84
C LEU A 104 12.81 -0.43 7.45
N TYR A 105 12.86 -0.90 6.21
CA TYR A 105 14.01 -1.62 5.68
C TYR A 105 14.75 -0.75 4.69
N SER A 106 16.02 -0.45 4.93
CA SER A 106 16.84 0.36 4.02
C SER A 106 17.83 -0.48 3.21
N SER A 107 17.98 -0.16 1.93
CA SER A 107 19.11 -0.66 1.12
C SER A 107 20.33 0.28 1.17
N GLY A 108 20.25 1.37 1.94
CA GLY A 108 21.22 2.47 1.90
C GLY A 108 20.87 3.58 0.89
N ASN A 109 19.65 3.57 0.33
CA ASN A 109 19.21 4.62 -0.60
C ASN A 109 19.07 5.97 0.12
N THR A 110 20.07 6.83 -0.06
CA THR A 110 20.15 8.13 0.62
C THR A 110 18.98 9.06 0.32
N ALA A 111 18.32 8.95 -0.84
CA ALA A 111 17.15 9.76 -1.15
C ALA A 111 15.96 9.38 -0.26
N VAL A 112 15.75 8.08 -0.04
CA VAL A 112 14.68 7.59 0.84
C VAL A 112 15.00 7.83 2.30
N LEU A 113 16.25 7.64 2.73
CA LEU A 113 16.69 7.97 4.09
C LEU A 113 16.48 9.47 4.42
N ARG A 114 16.82 10.37 3.48
CA ARG A 114 16.53 11.81 3.63
C ARG A 114 15.03 12.08 3.65
N GLY A 115 14.26 11.35 2.84
CA GLY A 115 12.81 11.32 2.89
C GLY A 115 12.36 11.01 4.32
N TRP A 116 12.74 9.88 4.90
CA TRP A 116 12.34 9.54 6.26
C TRP A 116 12.74 10.59 7.31
N ALA A 117 13.93 11.17 7.18
CA ALA A 117 14.42 12.18 8.13
C ALA A 117 13.74 13.56 8.00
N SER A 118 13.23 13.91 6.81
CA SER A 118 12.73 15.26 6.49
C SER A 118 11.25 15.30 6.11
N ASP A 119 10.62 14.15 5.88
CA ASP A 119 9.27 14.06 5.35
C ASP A 119 8.24 14.24 6.47
N PRO A 120 7.30 15.19 6.34
CA PRO A 120 6.25 15.39 7.32
C PRO A 120 5.28 14.21 7.44
N CYS A 121 5.30 13.23 6.53
CA CYS A 121 4.42 12.05 6.58
C CYS A 121 4.74 11.13 7.75
N LEU A 122 6.00 10.84 8.05
CA LEU A 122 6.34 10.02 9.23
C LEU A 122 6.07 10.79 10.53
N SER A 123 6.33 12.10 10.57
CA SER A 123 6.03 12.92 11.76
C SER A 123 4.54 13.10 12.03
N LYS A 124 3.67 12.84 11.04
CA LYS A 124 2.21 12.81 11.20
C LYS A 124 1.68 11.51 11.82
N LEU A 125 2.50 10.48 11.98
CA LEU A 125 2.10 9.24 12.64
C LEU A 125 1.95 9.46 14.15
N LYS A 126 0.75 9.86 14.58
CA LYS A 126 0.50 10.36 15.94
C LYS A 126 0.65 9.30 17.04
N ASN A 127 0.59 8.03 16.68
CA ASN A 127 0.55 6.92 17.63
C ASN A 127 1.84 6.12 17.69
N VAL A 128 2.84 6.43 16.84
CA VAL A 128 4.08 5.68 16.77
C VAL A 128 4.86 5.84 18.07
N ARG A 129 5.20 4.70 18.67
CA ARG A 129 6.03 4.59 19.87
C ARG A 129 7.35 3.90 19.57
N HIS A 130 7.38 3.06 18.53
CA HIS A 130 8.56 2.32 18.09
C HIS A 130 8.71 2.43 16.57
N LEU A 131 9.92 2.79 16.12
CA LEU A 131 10.31 2.85 14.71
C LEU A 131 11.67 2.15 14.60
N GLU A 132 11.72 1.05 13.85
CA GLU A 132 12.89 0.17 13.70
C GLU A 132 13.32 0.01 12.26
#